data_AF-A0A1C5AXC7-F1
#
_entry.id   AF-A0A1C5AXC7-F1
#
_cell.length_a   1.000
_cell.length_b   1.000
_cell.length_c   1.000
_cell.angle_alpha   90.00
_cell.angle_beta   90.00
_cell.angle_gamma   90.00
#
_symmetry.space_group_name_H-M   'P 1'
#
loop_
_entity.id
_entity.type
_entity.pdbx_description
1 polymer ?
#
loop_
_entity_poly.entity_id
_entity_poly.type
_entity_poly.pdbx_seq_one_letter_code
_entity_poly.pdbx_strand_id
1 'polypeptide(L)' 'MGLMFRKRKKYGPIILNFTENGFSSWSIKIGRWSWNSRAKAHRVDLPGPLSWKQDKSRA' A
#
# COMPACT_ATOMS: atom_id res chain seq x y z
N MET A 1 23.99 -12.22 -11.48
CA MET A 1 23.00 -11.98 -10.40
C MET A 1 23.13 -10.53 -9.99
N GLY A 2 22.11 -9.70 -10.24
CA GLY A 2 22.14 -8.27 -9.93
C GLY A 2 21.74 -8.01 -8.47
N LEU A 3 22.41 -7.07 -7.82
CA LEU A 3 21.93 -6.49 -6.57
C LEU A 3 20.62 -5.78 -6.88
N MET A 4 19.58 -5.99 -6.06
CA MET A 4 18.33 -5.24 -6.14
C MET A 4 18.26 -4.27 -4.96
N PHE A 5 18.38 -2.97 -5.23
CA PHE A 5 18.17 -1.96 -4.21
C PHE A 5 16.67 -1.75 -3.95
N ARG A 6 16.22 -2.15 -2.76
CA ARG A 6 14.88 -1.87 -2.23
C ARG A 6 14.98 -1.21 -0.87
N LYS A 7 14.45 -0.01 -0.74
CA LYS A 7 14.39 0.71 0.54
C LYS A 7 12.95 0.99 0.93
N ARG A 8 12.54 0.50 2.08
CA ARG A 8 11.22 0.77 2.67
C ARG A 8 11.39 1.77 3.82
N LYS A 9 10.65 2.87 3.79
CA LYS A 9 10.63 3.86 4.87
C LYS A 9 9.23 3.99 5.44
N LYS A 10 9.08 3.67 6.72
CA LYS A 10 7.80 3.73 7.44
C LYS A 10 7.78 4.96 8.33
N TYR A 11 6.81 5.83 8.09
CA TYR A 11 6.54 7.03 8.87
C TYR A 11 5.11 6.93 9.41
N GLY A 12 4.97 6.34 10.61
CA GLY A 12 3.67 6.09 11.24
C GLY A 12 2.73 5.28 10.34
N PRO A 13 1.58 5.83 9.91
CA PRO A 13 0.65 5.16 9.02
C PRO A 13 1.15 5.12 7.56
N ILE A 14 2.16 5.90 7.18
CA ILE A 14 2.65 6.00 5.81
C ILE A 14 3.84 5.07 5.60
N ILE A 15 3.83 4.34 4.50
CA ILE A 15 4.87 3.42 4.07
C ILE A 15 5.30 3.85 2.68
N LEU A 16 6.54 4.29 2.53
CA LEU A 16 7.15 4.65 1.25
C LEU A 16 8.07 3.52 0.81
N ASN A 17 7.97 3.13 -0.46
CA ASN A 17 8.82 2.12 -1.09
C ASN A 17 9.62 2.78 -2.20
N PHE A 18 10.94 2.70 -2.10
CA PHE A 18 11.90 3.15 -3.08
C PHE A 18 12.62 1.94 -3.68
N THR A 19 12.83 1.98 -4.99
CA THR A 19 13.56 0.96 -5.76
C THR A 19 14.71 1.63 -6.51
N GLU A 20 15.48 0.88 -7.30
CA GLU A 20 16.60 1.41 -8.11
C GLU A 20 16.18 2.58 -9.02
N ASN A 21 14.97 2.54 -9.58
CA ASN A 21 14.42 3.63 -10.40
C ASN A 21 13.83 4.80 -9.60
N GLY A 22 14.06 4.87 -8.28
CA GLY A 22 13.55 5.93 -7.41
C GLY A 22 12.24 5.59 -6.68
N PHE A 23 11.35 6.57 -6.54
CA PHE A 23 10.09 6.41 -5.82
C PHE A 23 9.15 5.44 -6.55
N SER A 24 8.87 4.29 -5.93
CA SER A 24 8.13 3.21 -6.59
C SER A 24 6.66 3.21 -6.20
N SER A 25 6.37 3.32 -4.91
CA SER A 25 4.99 3.30 -4.40
C SER A 25 4.92 3.76 -2.96
N TRP A 26 3.74 4.19 -2.54
CA TRP A 26 3.46 4.47 -1.15
C TRP A 26 2.16 3.83 -0.72
N SER A 27 2.01 3.61 0.58
CA SER A 27 0.82 3.04 1.18
C SER A 27 0.53 3.76 2.49
N ILE A 28 -0.73 4.06 2.74
CA ILE A 28 -1.21 4.57 4.02
C ILE A 28 -1.93 3.43 4.72
N LYS A 29 -1.71 3.26 6.01
CA LYS A 29 -2.45 2.33 6.89
C LYS A 29 -2.81 3.06 8.17
N ILE A 30 -4.10 3.39 8.31
CA ILE A 30 -4.65 4.03 9.50
C ILE A 30 -5.67 3.07 10.10
N GLY A 31 -5.30 2.40 11.20
CA GLY A 31 -6.15 1.42 11.86
C GLY A 31 -6.61 0.31 10.92
N ARG A 32 -7.92 0.24 10.70
CA ARG A 32 -8.62 -0.73 9.83
C ARG A 32 -8.65 -0.30 8.37
N TRP A 33 -8.28 0.93 8.06
CA TRP A 33 -8.23 1.46 6.70
C TRP A 33 -6.81 1.42 6.16
N SER A 34 -6.65 0.98 4.92
CA SER A 34 -5.39 1.06 4.19
C SER A 34 -5.62 1.50 2.75
N TRP A 35 -4.66 2.23 2.21
CA TRP A 35 -4.70 2.73 0.84
C TRP A 35 -3.33 2.55 0.22
N ASN A 36 -3.27 2.02 -1.01
CA ASN A 36 -2.02 1.75 -1.69
C ASN A 36 -1.99 2.49 -3.03
N SER A 37 -0.93 3.27 -3.28
CA SER A 37 -0.80 4.09 -4.49
C SER A 37 -0.65 3.27 -5.77
N ARG A 38 -0.08 2.06 -5.68
CA ARG A 38 0.06 1.14 -6.82
C ARG A 38 -1.28 0.49 -7.15
N ALA A 39 -2.03 0.05 -6.13
CA ALA A 39 -3.37 -0.50 -6.34
C ALA A 39 -4.40 0.59 -6.68
N LYS A 40 -4.14 1.85 -6.28
CA LYS A 40 -5.09 2.97 -6.32
C LYS A 40 -6.46 2.57 -5.74
N ALA A 41 -6.46 1.77 -4.69
CA ALA A 41 -7.64 1.20 -4.05
C ALA A 41 -7.51 1.32 -2.53
N HIS A 42 -8.60 1.67 -1.86
CA HIS A 42 -8.70 1.55 -0.41
C HIS A 42 -9.22 0.17 0.02
N ARG A 43 -8.79 -0.27 1.19
CA ARG A 43 -9.26 -1.46 1.88
C ARG A 43 -9.64 -1.08 3.30
N VAL A 44 -10.81 -1.54 3.74
CA VAL A 44 -11.29 -1.42 5.11
C VAL A 44 -11.46 -2.83 5.68
N ASP A 45 -10.74 -3.13 6.74
CA ASP A 45 -10.90 -4.38 7.48
C ASP A 45 -12.18 -4.28 8.32
N LEU A 46 -13.19 -5.10 8.02
CA LEU A 46 -14.46 -5.15 8.75
C LEU A 46 -14.32 -6.08 9.97
N PRO A 47 -15.16 -5.95 11.02
CA PRO A 47 -15.06 -6.83 12.18
C PRO A 47 -15.34 -8.28 11.75
N GLY A 48 -14.47 -9.21 12.15
CA GLY A 48 -14.48 -10.60 11.68
C GLY A 48 -13.50 -10.86 10.52
N PRO A 49 -13.63 -11.98 9.77
CA PRO A 49 -12.75 -12.34 8.65
C PRO A 49 -13.04 -11.55 7.37
N LEU A 50 -13.93 -10.56 7.43
CA LEU A 50 -14.39 -9.79 6.29
C LEU A 50 -13.49 -8.57 6.07
N SER A 51 -13.18 -8.31 4.81
CA SER A 51 -12.47 -7.09 4.43
C SER A 51 -13.10 -6.54 3.17
N TRP A 52 -13.46 -5.27 3.21
CA TRP A 52 -14.00 -4.57 2.07
C TRP A 52 -12.86 -3.94 1.29
N LYS A 53 -12.73 -4.31 0.02
CA LYS A 53 -11.75 -3.74 -0.89
C LYS A 53 -12.53 -3.00 -1.97
N GLN A 54 -12.11 -1.76 -2.26
CA GLN A 54 -12.64 -1.03 -3.40
C GLN A 54 -12.25 -1.78 -4.68
N ASP A 55 -13.26 -2.33 -5.34
CA ASP A 55 -13.07 -2.95 -6.64
C ASP A 55 -13.08 -1.87 -7.72
N LYS A 56 -11.98 -1.80 -8.46
CA LYS A 56 -11.78 -0.78 -9.49
C LYS A 56 -12.51 -1.09 -10.79
N SER A 57 -13.16 -2.24 -10.90
CA SER A 57 -13.90 -2.65 -12.11
C SER A 57 -15.29 -2.00 -12.25
N ARG A 58 -15.76 -1.26 -11.24
CA ARG A 58 -17.06 -0.57 -11.24
C ARG A 58 -16.93 0.95 -11.09
N ALA A 59 -16.10 1.57 -11.93
CA ALA A 59 -16.13 3.02 -12.14
C ALA A 59 -16.88 3.33 -13.44
#